data_AF-A0A818TFR0-F1
#
_entry.id   AF-A0A818TFR0-F1
#
_cell.length_a   1.000
_cell.length_b   1.000
_cell.length_c   1.000
_cell.angle_alpha   90.00
_cell.angle_beta   90.00
_cell.angle_gamma   90.00
#
_symmetry.space_group_name_H-M   'P 1'
#
loop_
_entity.id
_entity.type
_entity.pdbx_description
1 polymer ?
#
loop_
_entity_poly.entity_id
_entity_poly.type
_entity_poly.pdbx_seq_one_letter_code
_entity_poly.pdbx_strand_id
1 'polypeptide(L)'
;MHDERKIIDLPSKVATALSTTLVTDEYNAQQEYINETVNTLSDGIETLNDDIQRLSSESLQQSQLIEMTSQSLTQLKTSCEESNFPFTHKVTFCLFDQTGEQQHIIDSFRPDPKSSSFQKPRCDMNIASGIPKFVSLDKIQQQNNRYIKENTMFIKVMVDFENLPKTMIPFAVGLNPGLPTYCQQRMIQQEIERRVQLQSQKKLTSNAVTTNSNLSISNQ
;
A
#
# COMPACT_ATOMS: atom_id res chain seq x y z
N MET A 1 -58.94 101.60 -3.12
CA MET A 1 -57.91 100.66 -2.61
C MET A 1 -58.55 99.28 -2.62
N HIS A 2 -58.53 98.56 -3.75
CA HIS A 2 -57.51 97.56 -4.10
C HIS A 2 -57.24 96.58 -2.95
N ASP A 3 -57.90 95.42 -2.98
CA ASP A 3 -57.20 94.16 -2.68
C ASP A 3 -57.99 92.98 -3.28
N GLU A 4 -57.71 92.67 -4.55
CA GLU A 4 -58.14 91.42 -5.18
C GLU A 4 -57.28 90.28 -4.62
N ARG A 5 -57.87 89.43 -3.76
CA ARG A 5 -57.28 88.13 -3.48
C ARG A 5 -57.49 87.22 -4.70
N LYS A 6 -56.52 87.28 -5.61
CA LYS A 6 -56.34 86.34 -6.71
C LYS A 6 -56.20 84.92 -6.12
N ILE A 7 -57.25 84.11 -6.22
CA ILE A 7 -57.15 82.66 -6.04
C ILE A 7 -56.26 82.18 -7.19
N ILE A 8 -55.05 81.75 -6.86
CA ILE A 8 -54.13 81.12 -7.81
C ILE A 8 -54.70 79.73 -8.07
N ASP A 9 -55.52 79.62 -9.11
CA ASP A 9 -55.99 78.33 -9.60
C ASP A 9 -54.77 77.61 -10.18
N LEU A 10 -54.19 76.68 -9.41
CA LEU A 10 -53.11 75.83 -9.92
C LEU A 10 -53.69 75.04 -11.10
N PRO A 11 -53.11 75.13 -12.31
CA PRO A 11 -53.70 74.49 -13.47
C PRO A 11 -53.76 72.97 -13.26
N SER A 12 -54.95 72.38 -13.41
CA SER A 12 -55.24 70.93 -13.32
C SER A 12 -54.22 70.02 -14.02
N LYS A 13 -53.54 70.52 -15.06
CA LYS A 13 -52.45 69.83 -15.76
C LYS A 13 -51.21 69.57 -14.89
N VAL A 14 -50.90 70.43 -13.92
CA VAL A 14 -49.73 70.31 -13.03
C VAL A 14 -49.96 69.26 -11.94
N ALA A 15 -51.15 69.19 -11.34
CA ALA A 15 -51.50 68.14 -10.38
C ALA A 15 -51.57 66.74 -11.03
N THR A 16 -52.05 66.67 -12.27
CA THR A 16 -52.10 65.43 -13.05
C THR A 16 -50.70 64.98 -13.46
N ALA A 17 -49.83 65.91 -13.88
CA ALA A 17 -48.43 65.61 -14.19
C ALA A 17 -47.67 65.14 -12.94
N LEU A 18 -47.82 65.82 -11.80
CA LEU A 18 -47.18 65.42 -10.53
C LEU A 18 -47.66 64.05 -10.04
N SER A 19 -48.95 63.74 -10.15
CA SER A 19 -49.48 62.42 -9.77
C SER A 19 -49.00 61.32 -10.73
N THR A 20 -48.91 61.61 -12.03
CA THR A 20 -48.42 60.65 -13.03
C THR A 20 -46.92 60.40 -12.88
N THR A 21 -46.13 61.44 -12.57
CA THR A 21 -44.68 61.35 -12.30
C THR A 21 -44.41 60.57 -11.01
N LEU A 22 -45.13 60.85 -9.90
CA LEU A 22 -44.96 60.09 -8.66
C LEU A 22 -45.32 58.60 -8.81
N VAL A 23 -46.39 58.29 -9.57
CA VAL A 23 -46.79 56.90 -9.86
C VAL A 23 -45.78 56.20 -10.78
N THR A 24 -45.16 56.92 -11.72
CA THR A 24 -44.10 56.35 -12.57
C THR A 24 -42.78 56.18 -11.83
N ASP A 25 -42.43 57.08 -10.91
CA ASP A 25 -41.25 56.96 -10.06
C ASP A 25 -41.38 55.81 -9.05
N GLU A 26 -42.54 55.63 -8.42
CA GLU A 26 -42.83 54.46 -7.57
C GLU A 26 -42.78 53.15 -8.37
N TYR A 27 -43.37 53.12 -9.57
CA TYR A 27 -43.34 51.94 -10.44
C TYR A 27 -41.92 51.60 -10.90
N ASN A 28 -41.11 52.61 -11.24
CA ASN A 28 -39.71 52.42 -11.64
C ASN A 28 -38.84 51.93 -10.48
N ALA A 29 -39.00 52.49 -9.28
CA ALA A 29 -38.30 52.03 -8.08
C ALA A 29 -38.68 50.58 -7.72
N GLN A 30 -39.95 50.22 -7.90
CA GLN A 30 -40.42 48.86 -7.65
C GLN A 30 -39.91 47.87 -8.70
N GLN A 31 -39.80 48.28 -9.96
CA GLN A 31 -39.17 47.48 -11.02
C GLN A 31 -37.66 47.32 -10.78
N GLU A 32 -36.96 48.36 -10.33
CA GLU A 32 -35.54 48.29 -9.97
C GLU A 32 -35.30 47.31 -8.81
N TYR A 33 -36.13 47.38 -7.76
CA TYR A 33 -36.09 46.43 -6.64
C TYR A 33 -36.35 44.99 -7.09
N ILE A 34 -37.33 44.77 -7.98
CA ILE A 34 -37.60 43.45 -8.55
C ILE A 34 -36.40 42.95 -9.36
N ASN A 35 -35.79 43.80 -10.18
CA ASN A 35 -34.64 43.44 -11.00
C ASN A 35 -33.40 43.12 -10.14
N GLU A 36 -33.15 43.90 -9.09
CA GLU A 36 -32.08 43.62 -8.13
C GLU A 36 -32.32 42.30 -7.39
N THR A 37 -33.57 42.03 -6.99
CA THR A 37 -33.96 40.77 -6.36
C THR A 37 -33.77 39.59 -7.32
N VAL A 38 -34.16 39.74 -8.59
CA VAL A 38 -34.00 38.70 -9.62
C VAL A 38 -32.53 38.45 -9.91
N ASN A 39 -31.70 39.49 -9.99
CA ASN A 39 -30.25 39.33 -10.20
C ASN A 39 -29.60 38.62 -9.02
N THR A 40 -29.92 39.01 -7.80
CA THR A 40 -29.40 38.36 -6.58
C THR A 40 -29.81 36.88 -6.52
N LEU A 41 -31.04 36.56 -6.91
CA LEU A 41 -31.52 35.17 -7.00
C LEU A 41 -30.81 34.40 -8.12
N SER A 42 -30.58 35.03 -9.27
CA SER A 42 -29.87 34.42 -10.40
C SER A 42 -28.42 34.09 -10.03
N ASP A 43 -27.71 35.03 -9.40
CA ASP A 43 -26.34 34.84 -8.91
C ASP A 43 -26.27 33.72 -7.85
N GLY A 44 -27.29 33.66 -6.97
CA GLY A 44 -27.42 32.60 -5.98
C GLY A 44 -27.64 31.22 -6.61
N ILE A 45 -28.45 31.13 -7.67
CA ILE A 45 -28.67 29.89 -8.43
C ILE A 45 -27.39 29.44 -9.15
N GLU A 46 -26.65 30.38 -9.76
CA GLU A 46 -25.39 30.09 -10.44
C GLU A 46 -24.34 29.56 -9.44
N THR A 47 -24.21 30.23 -8.29
CA THR A 47 -23.31 29.79 -7.21
C THR A 47 -23.67 28.39 -6.71
N LEU A 48 -24.96 28.10 -6.49
CA LEU A 48 -25.42 26.78 -6.07
C LEU A 48 -25.15 25.71 -7.14
N ASN A 49 -25.31 26.06 -8.42
CA ASN A 49 -25.01 25.15 -9.52
C ASN A 49 -23.51 24.82 -9.56
N ASP A 50 -22.63 25.80 -9.40
CA ASP A 50 -21.19 25.59 -9.33
C ASP A 50 -20.79 24.72 -8.14
N ASP A 51 -21.39 24.94 -6.97
CA ASP A 51 -21.18 24.10 -5.80
C ASP A 51 -21.67 22.66 -6.02
N ILE A 52 -22.81 22.46 -6.70
CA ILE A 52 -23.30 21.13 -7.06
C ILE A 52 -22.30 20.41 -7.98
N GLN A 53 -21.77 21.10 -8.99
CA GLN A 53 -20.76 20.51 -9.89
C GLN A 53 -19.47 20.16 -9.14
N ARG A 54 -19.00 21.05 -8.26
CA ARG A 54 -17.82 20.81 -7.43
C ARG A 54 -18.03 19.61 -6.51
N LEU A 55 -19.12 19.57 -5.76
CA LEU A 55 -19.45 18.46 -4.85
C LEU A 55 -19.60 17.14 -5.60
N SER A 56 -20.20 17.15 -6.80
CA SER A 56 -20.29 15.97 -7.66
C SER A 56 -18.90 15.46 -8.06
N SER A 57 -17.99 16.37 -8.43
CA SER A 57 -16.61 16.00 -8.79
C SER A 57 -15.83 15.43 -7.60
N GLU A 58 -15.97 16.03 -6.41
CA GLU A 58 -15.34 15.56 -5.18
C GLU A 58 -15.88 14.18 -4.76
N SER A 59 -17.20 13.97 -4.86
CA SER A 59 -17.84 12.69 -4.57
C SER A 59 -17.35 11.57 -5.51
N LEU A 60 -17.15 11.89 -6.79
CA LEU A 60 -16.60 10.96 -7.77
C LEU A 60 -15.14 10.59 -7.44
N GLN A 61 -14.30 11.57 -7.09
CA GLN A 61 -12.92 11.33 -6.68
C GLN A 61 -12.82 10.49 -5.41
N GLN A 62 -13.68 10.75 -4.42
CA GLN A 62 -13.73 9.93 -3.21
C GLN A 62 -14.16 8.49 -3.51
N SER A 63 -15.14 8.31 -4.40
CA SER A 63 -15.58 6.98 -4.83
C SER A 63 -14.45 6.19 -5.49
N GLN A 64 -13.67 6.83 -6.36
CA GLN A 64 -12.49 6.24 -6.97
C GLN A 64 -11.41 5.87 -5.94
N LEU A 65 -11.16 6.73 -4.95
CA LEU A 65 -10.21 6.44 -3.87
C LEU A 65 -10.65 5.25 -3.02
N ILE A 66 -11.94 5.16 -2.68
CA ILE A 66 -12.52 4.04 -1.95
C ILE A 66 -12.37 2.75 -2.76
N GLU A 67 -12.62 2.82 -4.07
CA GLU A 67 -12.47 1.68 -4.98
C GLU A 67 -11.01 1.21 -5.05
N MET A 68 -10.06 2.12 -5.28
CA MET A 68 -8.63 1.79 -5.28
C MET A 68 -8.16 1.21 -3.94
N THR A 69 -8.66 1.75 -2.83
CA THR A 69 -8.36 1.23 -1.49
C THR A 69 -8.92 -0.18 -1.30
N SER A 70 -10.15 -0.42 -1.75
CA SER A 70 -10.79 -1.74 -1.68
C SER A 70 -10.07 -2.78 -2.55
N GLN A 71 -9.61 -2.38 -3.74
CA GLN A 71 -8.77 -3.21 -4.60
C GLN A 71 -7.43 -3.53 -3.93
N SER A 72 -6.77 -2.53 -3.34
CA SER A 72 -5.49 -2.71 -2.62
C SER A 72 -5.63 -3.63 -1.41
N LEU A 73 -6.71 -3.48 -0.62
CA LEU A 73 -7.02 -4.35 0.51
C LEU A 73 -7.34 -5.77 0.06
N THR A 74 -8.04 -5.94 -1.06
CA THR A 74 -8.31 -7.26 -1.64
C THR A 74 -7.03 -7.94 -2.09
N GLN A 75 -6.12 -7.22 -2.75
CA GLN A 75 -4.81 -7.76 -3.14
C GLN A 75 -3.96 -8.15 -1.93
N LEU A 76 -3.97 -7.33 -0.88
CA LEU A 76 -3.27 -7.64 0.37
C LEU A 76 -3.86 -8.89 1.04
N LYS A 77 -5.20 -8.98 1.10
CA LYS A 77 -5.92 -10.12 1.64
C LYS A 77 -5.62 -11.40 0.86
N THR A 78 -5.69 -11.36 -0.48
CA THR A 78 -5.32 -12.50 -1.34
C THR A 78 -3.85 -12.87 -1.14
N SER A 79 -2.94 -11.89 -1.02
CA SER A 79 -1.52 -12.17 -0.77
C SER A 79 -1.27 -12.83 0.61
N CYS A 80 -2.10 -12.55 1.62
CA CYS A 80 -2.01 -13.18 2.93
C CYS A 80 -2.73 -14.55 2.98
N GLU A 81 -3.86 -14.68 2.27
CA GLU A 81 -4.66 -15.90 2.19
C GLU A 81 -4.03 -16.96 1.26
N GLU A 82 -3.30 -16.52 0.23
CA GLU A 82 -2.33 -17.30 -0.56
C GLU A 82 -0.97 -17.38 0.15
N SER A 83 -0.96 -17.41 1.48
CA SER A 83 0.20 -17.94 2.19
C SER A 83 0.44 -19.34 1.64
N ASN A 84 1.54 -19.49 0.91
CA ASN A 84 1.86 -20.67 0.11
C ASN A 84 1.93 -21.90 1.02
N PHE A 85 0.80 -22.61 1.15
CA PHE A 85 0.64 -23.81 1.96
C PHE A 85 0.54 -25.03 1.03
N PRO A 86 1.16 -26.17 1.41
CA PRO A 86 1.91 -26.38 2.64
C PRO A 86 3.22 -25.57 2.67
N PHE A 87 3.64 -25.17 3.87
CA PHE A 87 4.86 -24.42 4.08
C PHE A 87 6.06 -25.27 3.62
N THR A 88 6.76 -24.84 2.57
CA THR A 88 7.86 -25.60 1.94
C THR A 88 9.23 -24.94 2.06
N HIS A 89 9.30 -23.76 2.69
CA HIS A 89 10.53 -23.00 2.84
C HIS A 89 11.54 -23.76 3.72
N LYS A 90 12.81 -23.79 3.30
CA LYS A 90 13.88 -24.45 4.07
C LYS A 90 14.04 -23.75 5.42
N VAL A 91 14.09 -24.52 6.49
CA VAL A 91 14.30 -24.01 7.86
C VAL A 91 15.68 -24.43 8.33
N THR A 92 16.46 -23.46 8.81
CA THR A 92 17.82 -23.67 9.31
C THR A 92 17.90 -23.24 10.78
N PHE A 93 18.38 -24.13 11.63
CA PHE A 93 18.68 -23.90 13.03
C PHE A 93 20.17 -23.63 13.19
N CYS A 94 20.51 -22.68 14.04
CA CYS A 94 21.89 -22.30 14.38
C CYS A 94 22.00 -22.14 15.90
N LEU A 95 22.84 -22.94 16.54
CA LEU A 95 23.24 -22.78 17.93
C LEU A 95 24.59 -22.04 17.97
N PHE A 96 24.63 -20.90 18.64
CA PHE A 96 25.80 -20.04 18.68
C PHE A 96 26.89 -20.57 19.60
N ASP A 97 28.10 -20.42 19.10
CA ASP A 97 29.36 -20.49 19.83
C ASP A 97 29.65 -19.10 20.41
N GLN A 98 29.89 -19.04 21.71
CA GLN A 98 30.09 -17.82 22.50
C GLN A 98 31.56 -17.54 22.83
N THR A 99 32.53 -18.30 22.32
CA THR A 99 33.97 -18.13 22.59
C THR A 99 34.69 -17.20 21.61
N GLY A 100 34.02 -16.81 20.52
CA GLY A 100 34.60 -16.01 19.44
C GLY A 100 35.26 -16.82 18.31
N GLU A 101 35.40 -18.15 18.48
CA GLU A 101 35.92 -19.06 17.45
C GLU A 101 34.90 -19.39 16.33
N GLN A 102 33.65 -18.93 16.48
CA GLN A 102 32.58 -19.05 15.48
C GLN A 102 32.24 -20.51 15.08
N GLN A 103 32.45 -21.49 15.97
CA GLN A 103 32.10 -22.89 15.75
C GLN A 103 30.62 -23.19 16.03
N HIS A 104 29.74 -22.45 15.35
CA HIS A 104 28.29 -22.61 15.44
C HIS A 104 27.84 -23.99 14.97
N ILE A 105 26.86 -24.58 15.66
CA ILE A 105 26.21 -25.81 15.22
C ILE A 105 25.03 -25.41 14.35
N ILE A 106 25.07 -25.81 13.08
CA ILE A 106 24.06 -25.44 12.08
C ILE A 106 23.51 -26.72 11.48
N ASP A 107 22.19 -26.82 11.44
CA ASP A 107 21.50 -27.91 10.75
C ASP A 107 20.19 -27.38 10.16
N SER A 108 19.69 -28.03 9.12
CA SER A 108 18.52 -27.56 8.38
C SER A 108 17.67 -28.71 7.89
N PHE A 109 16.37 -28.45 7.76
CA PHE A 109 15.46 -29.38 7.12
C PHE A 109 14.60 -28.66 6.08
N ARG A 110 14.11 -29.44 5.11
CA ARG A 110 13.03 -29.00 4.22
C ARG A 110 11.73 -29.61 4.75
N PRO A 111 10.72 -28.79 5.05
CA PRO A 111 9.40 -29.25 5.44
C PRO A 111 8.84 -30.31 4.48
N ASP A 112 8.25 -31.38 5.02
CA ASP A 112 7.52 -32.36 4.23
C ASP A 112 6.10 -31.83 3.92
N PRO A 113 5.73 -31.61 2.65
CA PRO A 113 4.39 -31.18 2.26
C PRO A 113 3.25 -32.09 2.71
N LYS A 114 3.53 -33.35 3.08
CA LYS A 114 2.53 -34.31 3.59
C LYS A 114 2.35 -34.24 5.11
N SER A 115 3.26 -33.61 5.83
CA SER A 115 3.18 -33.50 7.29
C SER A 115 2.13 -32.46 7.70
N SER A 116 1.35 -32.79 8.73
CA SER A 116 0.37 -31.89 9.33
C SER A 116 1.03 -30.64 9.96
N SER A 117 2.30 -30.73 10.36
CA SER A 117 3.05 -29.60 10.93
C SER A 117 3.18 -28.42 9.98
N PHE A 118 3.14 -28.66 8.67
CA PHE A 118 3.39 -27.64 7.65
C PHE A 118 2.16 -27.32 6.80
N GLN A 119 0.99 -27.87 7.15
CA GLN A 119 -0.27 -27.48 6.51
C GLN A 119 -0.73 -26.11 6.99
N LYS A 120 -1.74 -25.55 6.31
CA LYS A 120 -2.43 -24.34 6.76
C LYS A 120 -2.90 -24.52 8.22
N PRO A 121 -2.50 -23.63 9.15
CA PRO A 121 -2.94 -23.70 10.54
C PRO A 121 -4.46 -23.68 10.66
N ARG A 122 -5.00 -24.57 11.49
CA ARG A 122 -6.44 -24.64 11.82
C ARG A 122 -6.75 -24.10 13.22
N CYS A 123 -5.71 -23.88 14.01
CA CYS A 123 -5.72 -23.36 15.38
C CYS A 123 -4.49 -22.47 15.56
N ASP A 124 -4.25 -21.98 16.78
CA ASP A 124 -3.16 -21.06 17.11
C ASP A 124 -1.77 -21.58 16.69
N MET A 125 -1.52 -22.90 16.78
CA MET A 125 -0.24 -23.51 16.43
C MET A 125 -0.41 -24.90 15.80
N ASN A 126 0.44 -25.20 14.82
CA ASN A 126 0.62 -26.57 14.33
C ASN A 126 1.54 -27.37 15.27
N ILE A 127 1.55 -28.70 15.09
CA ILE A 127 2.50 -29.59 15.77
C ILE A 127 3.93 -29.16 15.43
N ALA A 128 4.78 -29.00 16.45
CA ALA A 128 6.18 -28.62 16.26
C ALA A 128 6.93 -29.66 15.41
N SER A 129 7.77 -29.17 14.50
CA SER A 129 8.70 -29.98 13.72
C SER A 129 10.09 -29.37 13.81
N GLY A 130 11.12 -30.22 13.85
CA GLY A 130 12.49 -29.79 14.09
C GLY A 130 13.49 -30.89 13.83
N ILE A 131 14.64 -30.82 14.50
CA ILE A 131 15.78 -31.71 14.32
C ILE A 131 16.00 -32.46 15.64
N PRO A 132 15.48 -33.69 15.80
CA PRO A 132 15.50 -34.39 17.09
C PRO A 132 16.90 -34.63 17.67
N LYS A 133 17.93 -34.70 16.82
CA LYS A 133 19.34 -34.93 17.20
C LYS A 133 20.22 -33.73 16.86
N PHE A 134 19.73 -32.52 17.11
CA PHE A 134 20.40 -31.28 16.71
C PHE A 134 21.81 -31.11 17.33
N VAL A 135 21.95 -31.37 18.63
CA VAL A 135 23.24 -31.33 19.32
C VAL A 135 23.31 -32.46 20.36
N SER A 136 24.47 -33.12 20.46
CA SER A 136 24.70 -34.10 21.52
C SER A 136 24.77 -33.41 22.88
N LEU A 137 24.11 -33.98 23.89
CA LEU A 137 24.16 -33.48 25.26
C LEU A 137 25.60 -33.44 25.80
N ASP A 138 26.45 -34.38 25.40
CA ASP A 138 27.86 -34.40 25.82
C ASP A 138 28.62 -33.13 25.42
N LYS A 139 28.26 -32.51 24.29
CA LYS A 139 28.86 -31.24 23.85
C LYS A 139 28.40 -30.06 24.70
N ILE A 140 27.20 -30.14 25.27
CA ILE A 140 26.58 -29.06 26.05
C ILE A 140 26.95 -29.18 27.54
N GLN A 141 27.06 -30.40 28.05
CA GLN A 141 27.28 -30.67 29.48
C GLN A 141 28.74 -30.54 29.93
N GLN A 142 29.68 -30.34 29.00
CA GLN A 142 31.08 -30.07 29.34
C GLN A 142 31.21 -28.78 30.17
N GLN A 143 32.03 -28.81 31.22
CA GLN A 143 32.25 -27.68 32.14
C GLN A 143 32.69 -26.40 31.41
N ASN A 144 33.48 -26.52 30.34
CA ASN A 144 33.90 -25.41 29.48
C ASN A 144 33.33 -25.57 28.06
N ASN A 145 32.04 -25.88 27.96
CA ASN A 145 31.38 -25.87 26.66
C ASN A 145 31.33 -24.45 26.09
N ARG A 146 31.31 -24.36 24.77
CA ARG A 146 31.34 -23.09 24.04
C ARG A 146 29.95 -22.50 23.75
N TYR A 147 28.89 -23.26 24.04
CA TYR A 147 27.53 -22.96 23.62
C TYR A 147 26.69 -22.32 24.73
N ILE A 148 27.09 -22.50 26.00
CA ILE A 148 26.48 -21.93 27.19
C ILE A 148 27.50 -21.06 27.90
N LYS A 149 27.15 -19.79 28.10
CA LYS A 149 27.91 -18.84 28.92
C LYS A 149 26.92 -18.19 29.88
N GLU A 150 27.29 -18.03 31.15
CA GLU A 150 26.44 -17.38 32.16
C GLU A 150 25.01 -17.98 32.18
N ASN A 151 24.92 -19.31 32.13
CA ASN A 151 23.66 -20.05 32.10
C ASN A 151 22.72 -19.68 30.94
N THR A 152 23.27 -19.16 29.83
CA THR A 152 22.50 -18.67 28.68
C THR A 152 22.99 -19.31 27.39
N MET A 153 22.05 -19.67 26.52
CA MET A 153 22.28 -20.23 25.19
C MET A 153 21.53 -19.40 24.14
N PHE A 154 22.14 -19.22 22.97
CA PHE A 154 21.49 -18.53 21.84
C PHE A 154 21.21 -19.51 20.70
N ILE A 155 19.94 -19.58 20.30
CA ILE A 155 19.49 -20.34 19.13
C ILE A 155 18.86 -19.36 18.15
N LYS A 156 19.23 -19.47 16.88
CA LYS A 156 18.62 -18.74 15.78
C LYS A 156 17.98 -19.70 14.80
N VAL A 157 16.78 -19.35 14.37
CA VAL A 157 16.08 -20.01 13.28
C VAL A 157 16.03 -19.06 12.08
N MET A 158 16.32 -19.60 10.90
CA MET A 158 16.29 -18.88 9.64
C MET A 158 15.37 -19.63 8.67
N VAL A 159 14.48 -18.89 8.02
CA VAL A 159 13.60 -19.42 6.99
C VAL A 159 14.06 -18.87 5.65
N ASP A 160 14.24 -19.76 4.70
CA ASP A 160 14.66 -19.42 3.34
C ASP A 160 13.45 -19.07 2.48
N PHE A 161 13.33 -17.78 2.17
CA PHE A 161 12.24 -17.19 1.39
C PHE A 161 12.57 -17.09 -0.11
N GLU A 162 13.35 -18.03 -0.66
CA GLU A 162 13.77 -18.09 -2.08
C GLU A 162 12.64 -17.81 -3.11
N ASN A 163 11.38 -18.14 -2.79
CA ASN A 163 10.21 -17.96 -3.65
C ASN A 163 9.21 -16.89 -3.16
N LEU A 164 9.62 -16.01 -2.25
CA LEU A 164 8.74 -14.96 -1.76
C LEU A 164 8.50 -13.91 -2.86
N PRO A 165 7.23 -13.54 -3.15
CA PRO A 165 6.94 -12.45 -4.07
C PRO A 165 7.74 -11.20 -3.70
N LYS A 166 8.33 -10.52 -4.69
CA LYS A 166 9.20 -9.35 -4.45
C LYS A 166 8.50 -8.23 -3.68
N THR A 167 7.17 -8.18 -3.77
CA THR A 167 6.28 -7.27 -3.02
C THR A 167 6.35 -7.47 -1.51
N MET A 168 6.77 -8.64 -1.04
CA MET A 168 6.82 -9.00 0.38
C MET A 168 8.21 -8.85 1.01
N ILE A 169 9.24 -8.54 0.21
CA ILE A 169 10.62 -8.34 0.67
C ILE A 169 10.73 -7.22 1.73
N PRO A 170 10.08 -6.04 1.62
CA PRO A 170 10.18 -4.98 2.63
C PRO A 170 9.73 -5.44 4.03
N PHE A 171 8.80 -6.39 4.10
CA PHE A 171 8.26 -6.94 5.34
C PHE A 171 9.14 -8.07 5.90
N ALA A 172 9.78 -8.86 5.02
CA ALA A 172 10.71 -9.92 5.41
C ALA A 172 12.07 -9.41 5.93
N VAL A 173 12.54 -8.27 5.41
CA VAL A 173 13.82 -7.65 5.82
C VAL A 173 13.76 -7.07 7.24
N GLY A 174 12.57 -6.71 7.73
CA GLY A 174 12.35 -6.24 9.10
C GLY A 174 12.49 -7.32 10.20
N LEU A 175 12.64 -8.60 9.83
CA LEU A 175 12.67 -9.72 10.77
C LEU A 175 14.07 -10.10 11.30
N ASN A 176 15.12 -9.35 10.97
CA ASN A 176 16.49 -9.80 11.29
C ASN A 176 17.51 -8.72 11.73
N PRO A 177 17.25 -7.97 12.82
CA PRO A 177 18.27 -7.09 13.42
C PRO A 177 19.35 -7.84 14.23
N GLY A 178 19.23 -9.16 14.45
CA GLY A 178 20.04 -9.90 15.43
C GLY A 178 21.13 -10.85 14.91
N LEU A 179 21.51 -10.82 13.64
CA LEU A 179 22.63 -11.64 13.13
C LEU A 179 23.98 -10.95 13.36
N PRO A 180 25.03 -11.65 13.84
CA PRO A 180 26.40 -11.15 13.73
C PRO A 180 26.72 -10.77 12.28
N THR A 181 27.30 -9.60 12.07
CA THR A 181 27.53 -8.99 10.74
C THR A 181 28.25 -9.93 9.76
N TYR A 182 29.20 -10.73 10.25
CA TYR A 182 29.97 -11.65 9.42
C TYR A 182 29.10 -12.78 8.82
N CYS A 183 28.08 -13.26 9.55
CA CYS A 183 27.12 -14.24 9.05
C CYS A 183 26.27 -13.64 7.94
N GLN A 184 25.81 -12.39 8.12
CA GLN A 184 25.04 -11.68 7.11
C GLN A 184 25.86 -11.51 5.83
N GLN A 185 27.11 -11.08 5.95
CA GLN A 185 28.03 -10.91 4.83
C GLN A 185 28.30 -12.23 4.09
N ARG A 186 28.52 -13.34 4.81
CA ARG A 186 28.72 -14.65 4.18
C ARG A 186 27.48 -15.13 3.43
N MET A 187 26.29 -14.94 4.00
CA MET A 187 25.03 -15.30 3.34
C MET A 187 24.77 -14.45 2.10
N ILE A 188 25.03 -13.14 2.17
CA ILE A 188 24.96 -12.22 1.02
C ILE A 188 25.92 -12.67 -0.08
N GLN A 189 27.17 -12.98 0.27
CA GLN A 189 28.19 -13.42 -0.67
C GLN A 189 27.79 -14.73 -1.39
N GLN A 190 27.30 -15.72 -0.64
CA GLN A 190 26.82 -17.00 -1.18
C GLN A 190 25.63 -16.82 -2.14
N GLU A 191 24.68 -15.94 -1.81
CA GLU A 191 23.53 -15.65 -2.67
C GLU A 191 23.94 -14.90 -3.95
N ILE A 192 24.90 -13.97 -3.86
CA ILE A 192 25.49 -13.31 -5.03
C ILE A 192 26.16 -14.34 -5.94
N GLU A 193 26.99 -15.22 -5.39
CA GLU A 193 27.68 -16.28 -6.15
C GLU A 193 26.69 -17.23 -6.82
N ARG A 194 25.65 -17.67 -6.10
CA ARG A 194 24.58 -18.51 -6.66
C ARG A 194 23.88 -17.80 -7.83
N ARG A 195 23.58 -16.51 -7.72
CA ARG A 195 22.95 -15.73 -8.79
C ARG A 195 23.86 -15.58 -10.01
N VAL A 196 25.14 -15.34 -9.80
CA VAL A 196 26.15 -15.28 -10.88
C VAL A 196 26.22 -16.62 -11.62
N GLN A 197 26.19 -17.74 -10.90
CA GLN A 197 26.19 -19.09 -11.49
C GLN A 197 24.91 -19.39 -12.28
N LEU A 198 23.74 -18.97 -11.79
CA LEU A 198 22.49 -19.13 -12.52
C LEU A 198 22.42 -18.27 -13.78
N GLN A 199 23.00 -17.07 -13.75
CA GLN A 199 23.08 -16.19 -14.92
C GLN A 199 24.07 -16.73 -15.96
N SER A 200 25.20 -17.29 -15.55
CA SER A 200 26.16 -17.91 -16.48
C SER A 200 25.58 -19.17 -17.13
N GLN A 201 24.85 -20.01 -16.38
CA GLN A 201 24.14 -21.16 -16.94
C GLN A 201 23.04 -20.74 -17.94
N LYS A 202 22.23 -19.72 -17.61
CA LYS A 202 21.21 -19.21 -18.55
C LYS A 202 21.83 -18.70 -19.86
N LYS A 203 22.99 -18.05 -19.80
CA LYS A 203 23.71 -17.53 -20.98
C LYS A 203 24.30 -18.65 -21.85
N LEU A 204 24.72 -19.76 -21.24
CA LEU A 204 25.15 -20.97 -21.98
C LEU A 204 23.96 -21.66 -22.67
N THR A 205 22.81 -21.74 -22.00
CA THR A 205 21.60 -22.35 -22.58
C THR A 205 20.96 -21.50 -23.68
N SER A 206 21.02 -20.17 -23.59
CA SER A 206 20.51 -19.29 -24.66
C SER A 206 21.36 -19.37 -25.93
N ASN A 207 22.67 -19.54 -25.79
CA ASN A 207 23.57 -19.67 -26.94
C ASN A 207 23.46 -21.03 -27.65
N ALA A 208 23.07 -22.09 -26.93
CA ALA A 208 22.86 -23.42 -27.52
C ALA A 208 21.53 -23.55 -28.29
N VAL A 209 20.52 -22.74 -27.94
CA VAL A 209 19.22 -22.74 -28.64
C VAL A 209 19.30 -22.00 -29.98
N THR A 210 20.12 -20.94 -30.10
CA THR A 210 20.27 -20.18 -31.35
C THR A 210 21.07 -20.93 -32.42
N THR A 211 21.94 -21.88 -32.05
CA THR A 211 22.72 -22.68 -33.02
C THR A 211 21.93 -23.84 -33.64
N ASN A 212 20.86 -24.33 -33.00
CA ASN A 212 20.09 -25.48 -33.48
C ASN A 212 18.90 -25.10 -34.39
N SER A 213 18.54 -23.82 -34.52
CA SER A 213 17.47 -23.37 -35.42
C SER A 213 17.91 -23.07 -36.86
N ASN A 214 19.21 -23.19 -37.19
CA ASN A 214 19.75 -22.92 -38.53
C ASN A 214 20.11 -24.17 -39.36
N LEU A 215 19.72 -25.38 -38.94
CA LEU A 215 20.09 -26.64 -39.63
C LEU A 215 18.92 -27.41 -40.27
N SER A 216 17.73 -26.82 -40.41
CA SER A 216 16.56 -27.51 -40.99
C SER A 216 15.91 -26.80 -42.19
N ILE A 217 16.61 -25.91 -42.89
CA ILE A 217 16.12 -25.35 -44.17
C ILE A 217 17.18 -25.55 -45.26
N SER A 218 17.28 -26.77 -45.79
CA SER A 218 17.77 -27.06 -47.15
C SER A 218 17.73 -28.56 -47.39
N ASN A 219 16.60 -29.04 -47.93
CA ASN A 219 16.52 -30.22 -48.80
C ASN A 219 15.08 -30.34 -49.33
N GLN A 220 14.77 -29.53 -50.34
CA GLN A 220 13.89 -29.85 -51.47
C GLN A 220 14.42 -29.14 -52.71
#